data_AF-A0A7W6BR92-F1
#
_entry.id   AF-A0A7W6BR92-F1
#
_cell.length_a   1.000
_cell.length_b   1.000
_cell.length_c   1.000
_cell.angle_alpha   90.00
_cell.angle_beta   90.00
_cell.angle_gamma   90.00
#
_symmetry.space_group_name_H-M   'P 1'
#
loop_
_entity.id
_entity.type
_entity.pdbx_description
1 polymer ?
#
loop_
_entity_poly.entity_id
_entity_poly.type
_entity_poly.pdbx_seq_one_letter_code
_entity_poly.pdbx_strand_id
1 'polypeptide(L)' 'MTRLSSLRARLASFDHAYLLAIRLSERSDQELFVVRTGNPIQPYRVTARPPANDEQMVLRVA' A
#
# COMPACT_ATOMS: atom_id res chain seq x y z
N MET A 1 -16.43 -11.22 -12.32
CA MET A 1 -15.13 -10.70 -11.82
C MET A 1 -14.45 -9.95 -12.95
N THR A 2 -14.30 -8.63 -12.85
CA THR A 2 -13.58 -7.83 -13.85
C THR A 2 -12.09 -8.15 -13.76
N ARG A 3 -11.53 -8.74 -14.83
CA ARG A 3 -10.10 -9.05 -14.91
C ARG A 3 -9.35 -7.73 -15.10
N LEU A 4 -8.62 -7.28 -14.07
CA LEU A 4 -7.78 -6.09 -14.16
C LEU A 4 -6.67 -6.33 -15.20
N SER A 5 -6.22 -5.27 -15.87
CA SER A 5 -5.05 -5.38 -16.75
C SER A 5 -3.81 -5.82 -15.96
N SER A 6 -2.87 -6.49 -16.62
CA SER A 6 -1.63 -6.97 -16.01
C SER A 6 -0.86 -5.86 -15.30
N LEU A 7 -0.77 -4.68 -15.92
CA LEU A 7 -0.16 -3.50 -15.32
C LEU A 7 -0.87 -3.08 -14.03
N ARG A 8 -2.21 -3.05 -14.04
CA ARG A 8 -2.99 -2.67 -12.87
C ARG A 8 -2.84 -3.68 -11.73
N ALA A 9 -2.82 -4.98 -12.04
CA ALA A 9 -2.56 -6.03 -11.05
C ALA A 9 -1.18 -5.86 -10.40
N ARG A 10 -0.15 -5.51 -11.18
CA ARG A 10 1.19 -5.22 -10.67
C ARG A 10 1.21 -3.97 -9.78
N LEU A 11 0.63 -2.86 -10.24
CA LEU A 11 0.62 -1.59 -9.48
C LEU A 11 -0.21 -1.68 -8.19
N ALA A 12 -1.27 -2.49 -8.20
CA ALA A 12 -2.12 -2.71 -7.05
C ALA A 12 -1.67 -3.89 -6.17
N SER A 13 -0.47 -4.43 -6.39
CA SER A 13 0.11 -5.52 -5.60
C SER A 13 0.74 -5.01 -4.29
N PHE A 14 0.91 -5.93 -3.35
CA PHE A 14 1.62 -5.64 -2.10
C PHE A 14 3.07 -5.25 -2.36
N ASP A 15 3.79 -6.00 -3.19
CA ASP A 15 5.21 -5.75 -3.49
C ASP A 15 5.42 -4.35 -4.05
N HIS A 16 4.51 -3.90 -4.93
CA HIS A 16 4.60 -2.56 -5.48
C HIS A 16 4.33 -1.49 -4.41
N ALA A 17 3.32 -1.69 -3.55
CA ALA A 17 3.03 -0.78 -2.44
C ALA A 17 4.21 -0.72 -1.44
N TYR A 18 4.85 -1.84 -1.14
CA TYR A 18 6.02 -1.91 -0.28
C TYR A 18 7.22 -1.16 -0.87
N LEU A 19 7.57 -1.42 -2.12
CA LEU A 19 8.67 -0.71 -2.80
C LEU A 19 8.42 0.81 -2.87
N LEU A 20 7.16 1.23 -3.05
CA LEU A 20 6.78 2.63 -2.97
C LEU A 20 6.95 3.18 -1.55
N ALA A 21 6.56 2.45 -0.52
CA ALA A 21 6.71 2.88 0.87
C ALA A 21 8.18 3.09 1.24
N ILE A 22 9.10 2.19 0.86
CA ILE A 22 10.55 2.38 1.07
C ILE A 22 11.04 3.66 0.40
N ARG A 23 10.76 3.83 -0.90
CA ARG A 23 11.27 4.99 -1.64
C ARG A 23 10.72 6.32 -1.12
N LEU A 24 9.52 6.30 -0.57
CA LEU A 24 8.90 7.49 -0.01
C LEU A 24 9.44 7.79 1.40
N SER A 25 9.66 6.78 2.24
CA SER A 25 10.25 6.99 3.58
C SER A 25 11.67 7.54 3.48
N GLU A 26 12.50 7.01 2.57
CA GLU A 26 13.86 7.50 2.28
C GLU A 26 13.90 8.98 1.88
N ARG A 27 12.83 9.50 1.29
CA ARG A 27 12.75 10.89 0.79
C ARG A 27 12.15 11.86 1.79
N SER A 28 11.30 11.37 2.68
CA SER A 28 10.43 12.22 3.51
C SER A 28 10.74 12.12 4.99
N ASP A 29 11.61 11.21 5.43
CA ASP A 29 11.91 10.93 6.85
C ASP A 29 10.63 10.70 7.68
N GLN A 30 9.60 10.16 7.01
CA GLN A 30 8.28 9.91 7.57
C GLN A 30 8.03 8.42 7.65
N GLU A 31 7.45 8.01 8.77
CA GLU A 31 6.94 6.65 8.93
C GLU A 31 5.73 6.44 8.02
N LEU A 32 5.81 5.40 7.19
CA LEU A 32 4.78 5.04 6.23
C LEU A 32 4.23 3.65 6.53
N PHE A 33 2.96 3.46 6.18
CA PHE A 33 2.22 2.24 6.43
C PHE A 33 1.66 1.70 5.13
N VAL A 34 1.77 0.40 4.93
CA VAL A 34 1.07 -0.33 3.87
C VAL A 34 -0.15 -0.99 4.51
N VAL A 35 -1.34 -0.62 4.03
CA VAL A 35 -2.62 -1.10 4.55
C VAL A 35 -3.37 -1.93 3.50
N ARG A 36 -4.09 -2.95 3.95
CA ARG A 36 -5.07 -3.68 3.12
C ARG A 36 -6.42 -3.00 3.23
N THR A 37 -7.02 -2.68 2.09
CA THR A 37 -8.20 -1.78 2.02
C THR A 37 -9.54 -2.51 1.88
N GLY A 38 -9.54 -3.81 1.58
CA GLY A 38 -10.73 -4.57 1.18
C GLY A 38 -11.29 -4.22 -0.21
N ASN A 39 -10.79 -3.16 -0.86
CA ASN A 39 -11.20 -2.77 -2.20
C ASN A 39 -10.50 -3.66 -3.26
N PRO A 40 -11.22 -4.47 -4.05
CA PRO A 40 -10.62 -5.36 -5.05
C PRO A 40 -9.88 -4.60 -6.17
N ILE A 41 -10.16 -3.31 -6.35
CA ILE A 41 -9.55 -2.45 -7.36
C ILE A 41 -8.24 -1.81 -6.87
N GLN A 42 -8.10 -1.63 -5.55
CA GLN A 42 -6.90 -1.10 -4.90
C GLN A 42 -6.66 -1.86 -3.59
N PRO A 43 -6.24 -3.13 -3.64
CA PRO A 43 -6.18 -3.99 -2.46
C PRO A 43 -5.20 -3.50 -1.39
N TYR A 44 -4.15 -2.78 -1.81
CA TYR A 44 -3.15 -2.20 -0.94
C TYR A 44 -3.00 -0.70 -1.19
N ARG A 45 -2.70 0.04 -0.12
CA ARG A 45 -2.46 1.49 -0.16
C ARG A 45 -1.32 1.85 0.78
N VAL A 46 -0.52 2.84 0.38
CA VAL A 46 0.48 3.47 1.24
C VAL A 46 -0.13 4.71 1.88
N THR A 47 0.09 4.90 3.18
CA THR A 47 -0.40 6.05 3.96
C THR A 47 0.65 6.48 4.97
N ALA A 48 0.77 7.80 5.20
CA ALA A 48 1.60 8.37 6.27
C ALA A 48 0.84 8.50 7.60
N ARG A 49 -0.47 8.19 7.58
CA ARG A 49 -1.30 8.17 8.79
C ARG A 49 -1.29 6.76 9.35
N PRO A 50 -1.16 6.60 10.68
CA PRO A 50 -1.40 5.32 11.32
C PRO A 50 -2.78 4.79 10.90
N PRO A 51 -2.89 3.50 10.54
CA PRO A 51 -4.19 2.91 10.20
C PRO A 51 -5.16 3.03 11.37
N ALA A 52 -6.37 3.49 11.08
CA ALA A 52 -7.48 3.45 12.02
C ALA A 52 -8.20 2.10 11.91
N ASN A 53 -8.74 1.60 13.03
CA ASN A 53 -9.28 0.25 13.33
C ASN A 53 -9.79 -0.66 12.18
N ASP A 54 -10.37 -0.13 11.10
CA ASP A 54 -10.90 -0.94 9.99
C ASP A 54 -9.87 -1.21 8.86
N GLU A 55 -8.72 -0.51 8.87
CA GLU A 55 -7.61 -0.75 7.94
C GLU A 55 -6.63 -1.77 8.55
N GLN A 56 -6.46 -2.92 7.90
CA GLN A 56 -5.46 -3.91 8.34
C GLN A 56 -4.06 -3.43 7.95
N MET A 57 -3.28 -2.98 8.94
CA MET A 57 -1.85 -2.72 8.78
C MET A 57 -1.15 -4.02 8.38
N VAL A 58 -0.54 -4.04 7.20
CA VAL A 58 0.23 -5.19 6.73
C VAL A 58 1.71 -4.99 7.02
N LEU A 59 2.17 -3.73 6.93
CA LEU A 59 3.58 -3.39 7.15
C LEU A 59 3.73 -1.93 7.56
N ARG A 60 4.75 -1.68 8.38
CA ARG A 60 5.26 -0.36 8.74
C ARG A 60 6.67 -0.20 8.20
N VAL A 61 6.96 0.95 7.60
CA VAL A 61 8.27 1.34 7.05
C VAL A 61 8.71 2.61 7.75
N ALA A 62 9.83 2.53 8.46
CA ALA A 62 10.49 3.65 9.11
C ALA A 62 11.67 4.11 8.24
#